data_AF-A0A6C0IG31-F1
#
_entry.id   AF-A0A6C0IG31-F1
#
_cell.length_a   1.000
_cell.length_b   1.000
_cell.length_c   1.000
_cell.angle_alpha   90.00
_cell.angle_beta   90.00
_cell.angle_gamma   90.00
#
_symmetry.space_group_name_H-M   'P 1'
#
loop_
_entity.id
_entity.type
_entity.pdbx_description
1 polymer ?
#
loop_
_entity_poly.entity_id
_entity_poly.type
_entity_poly.pdbx_seq_one_letter_code
_entity_poly.pdbx_strand_id
1 'polypeptide(L)'
;MSNQGANNTVYSVYIPKIYKGRGFEKIGSVFFELRVGRVTRVDFVPFKNKRDSGNYRSAFVYFTKLYTDKPNHIIDAIESKGRYLLNLDANIAVSKYTDSEYWELLKNKKPFEETTTNIHQLAHNMKIMEEKMTKIEETNKILTEENQKLRKEIELLKATMENNVEPTLCDLHCNLDATQYKISRLQRTSSKLIEQIFEDEPSKISLNNDMLYGIPYAKRLLKDETDYGDSDNETLDREKITQDNAN
;
A
#
# COMPACT_ATOMS: atom_id res chain seq x y z
N MET A 1 -12.99 -49.42 -3.13
CA MET A 1 -13.78 -48.70 -2.10
C MET A 1 -12.96 -48.75 -0.82
N SER A 2 -12.43 -47.69 -0.23
CA SER A 2 -12.67 -46.25 -0.36
C SER A 2 -11.40 -45.53 0.08
N ASN A 3 -10.99 -44.54 -0.70
CA ASN A 3 -9.87 -43.65 -0.41
C ASN A 3 -10.31 -42.69 0.71
N GLN A 4 -9.69 -42.74 1.90
CA GLN A 4 -9.83 -41.68 2.90
C GLN A 4 -8.44 -41.10 3.16
N GLY A 5 -8.06 -40.15 2.29
CA GLY A 5 -7.11 -39.12 2.68
C GLY A 5 -7.80 -38.25 3.73
N ALA A 6 -7.60 -38.59 5.01
CA ALA A 6 -8.00 -37.73 6.10
C ALA A 6 -7.08 -36.50 6.06
N ASN A 7 -7.59 -35.39 5.55
CA ASN A 7 -6.99 -34.07 5.79
C ASN A 7 -6.90 -33.90 7.30
N ASN A 8 -5.72 -34.10 7.86
CA ASN A 8 -5.47 -34.03 9.29
C ASN A 8 -5.42 -32.56 9.71
N THR A 9 -6.57 -31.88 9.65
CA THR A 9 -6.69 -30.47 10.01
C THR A 9 -6.49 -30.33 11.51
N VAL A 10 -5.30 -29.90 11.92
CA VAL A 10 -4.97 -29.67 13.33
C VAL A 10 -5.81 -28.49 13.83
N TYR A 11 -6.74 -28.76 14.74
CA TYR A 11 -7.53 -27.71 15.37
C TYR A 11 -6.64 -26.90 16.32
N SER A 12 -6.75 -25.56 16.28
CA SER A 12 -5.97 -24.70 17.16
C SER A 12 -6.70 -23.45 17.60
N VAL A 13 -6.35 -22.97 18.78
CA VAL A 13 -6.93 -21.81 19.45
C VAL A 13 -5.82 -20.85 19.83
N TYR A 14 -6.09 -19.56 19.70
CA TYR A 14 -5.18 -18.50 20.13
C TYR A 14 -5.67 -17.89 21.45
N ILE A 15 -4.74 -17.72 22.40
CA ILE A 15 -4.96 -17.08 23.70
C ILE A 15 -4.12 -15.81 23.72
N PRO A 16 -4.73 -14.62 23.62
CA PRO A 16 -3.99 -13.36 23.56
C PRO A 16 -3.21 -13.07 24.83
N LYS A 17 -3.78 -13.37 26.00
CA LYS A 17 -3.23 -13.00 27.30
C LYS A 17 -3.27 -14.19 28.24
N ILE A 18 -2.09 -14.65 28.64
CA ILE A 18 -1.90 -15.68 29.66
C ILE A 18 -0.72 -15.29 30.56
N TYR A 19 -0.82 -15.55 31.85
CA TYR A 19 0.27 -15.32 32.78
C TYR A 19 1.49 -16.22 32.47
N LYS A 20 2.72 -15.66 32.53
CA LYS A 20 3.96 -16.40 32.19
C LYS A 20 4.21 -17.63 33.04
N GLY A 21 3.74 -17.65 34.29
CA GLY A 21 3.82 -18.81 35.17
C GLY A 21 2.98 -20.01 34.71
N ARG A 22 2.08 -19.84 33.73
CA ARG A 22 1.27 -20.94 33.17
C ARG A 22 2.07 -21.65 32.08
N GLY A 23 2.68 -22.77 32.44
CA GLY A 23 3.37 -23.67 31.52
C GLY A 23 2.43 -24.51 30.64
N PHE A 24 3.02 -25.26 29.71
CA PHE A 24 2.32 -26.19 28.82
C PHE A 24 1.38 -27.14 29.58
N GLU A 25 1.89 -27.76 30.65
CA GLU A 25 1.13 -28.73 31.46
C GLU A 25 -0.15 -28.13 32.01
N LYS A 26 -0.08 -26.90 32.55
CA LYS A 26 -1.24 -26.26 33.16
C LYS A 26 -2.31 -25.93 32.13
N ILE A 27 -1.91 -25.44 30.97
CA ILE A 27 -2.82 -25.15 29.86
C ILE A 27 -3.46 -26.46 29.36
N GLY A 28 -2.66 -27.51 29.20
CA GLY A 28 -3.12 -28.84 28.82
C GLY A 28 -4.16 -29.40 29.78
N SER A 29 -3.91 -29.32 31.10
CA SER A 29 -4.85 -29.78 32.12
C SER A 29 -6.16 -29.00 32.08
N VAL A 30 -6.14 -27.68 31.92
CA VAL A 30 -7.36 -26.87 31.80
C VAL A 30 -8.22 -27.35 30.64
N PHE A 31 -7.65 -27.49 29.43
CA PHE A 31 -8.42 -27.93 28.28
C PHE A 31 -8.88 -29.39 28.37
N PHE A 32 -8.10 -30.24 29.06
CA PHE A 32 -8.48 -31.63 29.34
C PHE A 32 -9.66 -31.71 30.32
N GLU A 33 -9.60 -30.99 31.43
CA GLU A 33 -10.63 -30.94 32.47
C GLU A 33 -11.94 -30.34 31.94
N LEU A 34 -11.85 -29.32 31.09
CA LEU A 34 -13.00 -28.72 30.40
C LEU A 34 -13.59 -29.59 29.30
N ARG A 35 -13.04 -30.79 29.09
CA ARG A 35 -13.44 -31.71 28.02
C ARG A 35 -13.40 -31.07 26.64
N VAL A 36 -12.43 -30.17 26.40
CA VAL A 36 -12.30 -29.53 25.08
C VAL A 36 -11.59 -30.44 24.10
N GLY A 37 -10.45 -30.98 24.53
CA GLY A 37 -9.64 -31.87 23.72
C GLY A 37 -8.28 -32.14 24.34
N ARG A 38 -7.52 -33.03 23.70
CA ARG A 38 -6.13 -33.32 24.09
C ARG A 38 -5.19 -32.33 23.41
N VAL A 39 -4.47 -31.55 24.20
CA VAL A 39 -3.45 -30.60 23.71
C VAL A 39 -2.17 -31.35 23.34
N THR A 40 -1.66 -31.15 22.13
CA THR A 40 -0.36 -31.70 21.67
C THR A 40 0.77 -30.72 21.89
N ARG A 41 0.55 -29.45 21.53
CA ARG A 41 1.58 -28.41 21.43
C ARG A 41 1.02 -27.08 21.91
N VAL A 42 1.85 -26.31 22.61
CA VAL A 42 1.56 -24.91 22.93
C VAL A 42 2.74 -24.05 22.52
N ASP A 43 2.51 -23.15 21.58
CA ASP A 43 3.54 -22.21 21.11
C ASP A 43 3.34 -20.87 21.82
N PHE A 44 4.31 -20.48 22.64
CA PHE A 44 4.28 -19.21 23.35
C PHE A 44 4.86 -18.09 22.51
N VAL A 45 4.18 -16.94 22.48
CA VAL A 45 4.57 -15.76 21.72
C VAL A 45 4.69 -14.57 22.67
N PRO A 46 5.68 -13.67 22.48
CA PRO A 46 5.78 -12.44 23.25
C PRO A 46 4.49 -11.62 23.19
N PHE A 47 4.05 -11.09 24.33
CA PHE A 47 2.86 -10.25 24.39
C PHE A 47 3.13 -8.92 23.66
N LYS A 48 2.21 -8.52 22.78
CA LYS A 48 2.39 -7.33 21.91
C LYS A 48 2.57 -6.02 22.69
N ASN A 49 1.95 -5.90 23.86
CA ASN A 49 2.01 -4.67 24.63
C ASN A 49 3.27 -4.64 25.52
N LYS A 50 4.18 -3.71 25.24
CA LYS A 50 5.46 -3.58 25.95
C LYS A 50 5.28 -3.28 27.45
N ARG A 51 4.22 -2.56 27.85
CA ARG A 51 3.96 -2.19 29.26
C ARG A 51 3.70 -3.40 30.16
N ASP A 52 2.95 -4.38 29.66
CA ASP A 52 2.55 -5.60 30.41
C ASP A 52 3.36 -6.84 30.03
N SER A 53 4.33 -6.69 29.12
CA SER A 53 5.15 -7.77 28.58
C SER A 53 5.95 -8.53 29.65
N GLY A 54 6.14 -7.95 30.85
CA GLY A 54 6.84 -8.56 31.97
C GLY A 54 6.14 -9.81 32.51
N ASN A 55 4.80 -9.78 32.61
CA ASN A 55 4.02 -10.81 33.33
C ASN A 55 3.15 -11.68 32.41
N TYR A 56 2.87 -11.22 31.20
CA TYR A 56 1.97 -11.91 30.27
C TYR A 56 2.69 -12.34 29.00
N ARG A 57 2.14 -13.37 28.35
CA ARG A 57 2.48 -13.84 27.01
C ARG A 57 1.21 -14.19 26.26
N SER A 58 1.33 -14.43 24.97
CA SER A 58 0.27 -15.01 24.15
C SER A 58 0.61 -16.48 23.88
N ALA A 59 -0.38 -17.29 23.54
CA ALA A 59 -0.17 -18.71 23.26
C ALA A 59 -1.05 -19.20 22.11
N PHE A 60 -0.50 -20.08 21.27
CA PHE A 60 -1.27 -20.90 20.33
C PHE A 60 -1.34 -22.32 20.86
N VAL A 61 -2.55 -22.86 21.01
CA VAL A 61 -2.81 -24.18 21.56
C VAL A 61 -3.31 -25.09 20.45
N TYR A 62 -2.61 -26.20 20.22
CA TYR A 62 -2.92 -27.16 19.17
C TYR A 62 -3.45 -28.45 19.79
N PHE A 63 -4.52 -28.98 19.21
CA PHE A 63 -5.21 -30.16 19.72
C PHE A 63 -4.93 -31.37 18.83
N THR A 64 -4.58 -32.52 19.43
CA THR A 64 -4.49 -33.80 18.71
C THR A 64 -5.87 -34.26 18.30
N LYS A 65 -6.84 -34.09 19.20
CA LYS A 65 -8.21 -34.54 19.06
C LYS A 65 -9.11 -33.67 19.92
N LEU A 66 -10.22 -33.21 19.35
CA LEU A 66 -11.32 -32.62 20.11
C LEU A 66 -12.18 -33.72 20.71
N TYR A 67 -12.63 -33.52 21.94
CA TYR A 67 -13.58 -34.43 22.55
C TYR A 67 -14.98 -34.07 22.05
N THR A 68 -15.59 -35.00 21.32
CA THR A 68 -16.92 -34.87 20.70
C THR A 68 -17.97 -35.75 21.38
N ASP A 69 -17.63 -36.34 22.53
CA ASP A 69 -18.52 -37.20 23.31
C ASP A 69 -19.73 -36.43 23.88
N LYS A 70 -19.63 -35.10 23.99
CA LYS A 70 -20.70 -34.19 24.41
C LYS A 70 -20.65 -32.87 23.63
N PRO A 71 -21.78 -32.12 23.55
CA PRO A 71 -21.78 -30.78 22.95
C PRO A 71 -20.77 -29.88 23.66
N ASN A 72 -19.81 -29.39 22.89
CA ASN A 72 -18.72 -28.58 23.39
C ASN A 72 -19.02 -27.10 23.12
N HIS A 73 -19.81 -26.52 24.02
CA HIS A 73 -20.25 -25.14 23.94
C HIS A 73 -19.10 -24.11 23.79
N ILE A 74 -17.88 -24.47 24.20
CA ILE A 74 -16.67 -23.64 24.01
C ILE A 74 -16.29 -23.61 22.53
N ILE A 75 -16.16 -24.79 21.90
CA ILE A 75 -15.80 -24.91 20.49
C ILE A 75 -16.91 -24.33 19.62
N ASP A 76 -18.17 -24.64 19.92
CA ASP A 76 -19.31 -24.11 19.17
C ASP A 76 -19.37 -22.58 19.23
N ALA A 77 -19.05 -21.98 20.38
CA ALA A 77 -18.96 -20.53 20.52
C ALA A 77 -17.77 -19.93 19.75
N ILE A 78 -16.62 -20.61 19.75
CA ILE A 78 -15.45 -20.17 18.97
C ILE A 78 -15.75 -20.23 17.46
N GLU A 79 -16.42 -21.28 17.01
CA GLU A 79 -16.77 -21.45 15.59
C GLU A 79 -17.86 -20.46 15.14
N SER A 80 -18.90 -20.25 15.95
CA SER A 80 -20.01 -19.34 15.61
C SER A 80 -19.68 -17.86 15.81
N LYS A 81 -19.00 -17.50 16.91
CA LYS A 81 -18.73 -16.10 17.29
C LYS A 81 -17.29 -15.67 17.05
N GLY A 82 -16.39 -16.60 16.72
CA GLY A 82 -14.95 -16.36 16.60
C GLY A 82 -14.20 -16.27 17.93
N ARG A 83 -14.91 -16.27 19.07
CA ARG A 83 -14.33 -16.10 20.41
C ARG A 83 -15.15 -16.74 21.52
N TYR A 84 -14.48 -17.10 22.62
CA TYR A 84 -15.09 -17.52 23.87
C TYR A 84 -14.32 -17.00 25.07
N LEU A 85 -15.01 -16.46 26.08
CA LEU A 85 -14.38 -15.99 27.32
C LEU A 85 -14.46 -17.09 28.37
N LEU A 86 -13.32 -17.71 28.68
CA LEU A 86 -13.20 -18.75 29.68
C LEU A 86 -12.89 -18.14 31.04
N ASN A 87 -13.78 -18.35 32.01
CA ASN A 87 -13.51 -18.04 33.42
C ASN A 87 -12.94 -19.29 34.11
N LEU A 88 -11.70 -19.20 34.60
CA LEU A 88 -11.04 -20.34 35.25
C LEU A 88 -11.57 -20.62 36.66
N ASP A 89 -12.13 -19.62 37.34
CA ASP A 89 -12.64 -19.75 38.72
C ASP A 89 -14.02 -20.40 38.78
N ALA A 90 -14.84 -20.17 37.76
CA ALA A 90 -16.20 -20.69 37.70
C ALA A 90 -16.24 -22.22 37.54
N ASN A 91 -15.10 -22.84 37.21
CA ASN A 91 -15.01 -24.27 37.05
C ASN A 91 -14.30 -24.92 38.25
N ILE A 92 -15.08 -25.62 39.08
CA ILE A 92 -14.61 -26.31 40.30
C ILE A 92 -13.44 -27.28 40.02
N ALA A 93 -13.35 -27.84 38.82
CA ALA A 93 -12.23 -28.69 38.42
C ALA A 93 -10.91 -27.90 38.28
N VAL A 94 -11.01 -26.65 37.80
CA VAL A 94 -9.88 -25.79 37.46
C VAL A 94 -9.48 -24.85 38.60
N SER A 95 -10.45 -24.41 39.40
CA SER A 95 -10.31 -23.35 40.42
C SER A 95 -9.34 -23.68 41.57
N LYS A 96 -8.93 -24.95 41.72
CA LYS A 96 -7.94 -25.37 42.72
C LYS A 96 -6.55 -24.76 42.51
N TYR A 97 -6.32 -24.06 41.40
CA TYR A 97 -4.99 -23.68 40.93
C TYR A 97 -4.89 -22.26 40.36
N THR A 98 -5.92 -21.42 40.49
CA THR A 98 -6.00 -20.12 39.81
C THR A 98 -6.46 -19.00 40.76
N ASP A 99 -5.67 -17.94 40.85
CA ASP A 99 -6.19 -16.59 41.15
C ASP A 99 -7.08 -16.16 39.98
N SER A 100 -8.09 -15.33 40.23
CA SER A 100 -9.11 -14.94 39.25
C SER A 100 -8.57 -14.51 37.89
N GLU A 101 -8.48 -15.45 36.97
CA GLU A 101 -7.89 -15.28 35.65
C GLU A 101 -8.91 -15.70 34.58
N TYR A 102 -9.05 -14.88 33.56
CA TYR A 102 -9.92 -15.11 32.41
C TYR A 102 -9.06 -15.31 31.17
N TRP A 103 -9.39 -16.33 30.37
CA TRP A 103 -8.75 -16.56 29.08
C TRP A 103 -9.72 -16.24 27.96
N GLU A 104 -9.36 -15.30 27.10
CA GLU A 104 -10.05 -15.09 25.84
C GLU A 104 -9.52 -16.11 24.82
N LEU A 105 -10.38 -17.01 24.38
CA LEU A 105 -10.08 -18.03 23.39
C LEU A 105 -10.55 -17.55 22.03
N LEU A 106 -9.64 -17.43 21.07
CA LEU A 106 -9.92 -16.97 19.71
C LEU A 106 -9.66 -18.08 18.69
N LYS A 107 -10.48 -18.12 17.63
CA LYS A 107 -10.23 -19.04 16.51
C LYS A 107 -8.90 -18.71 15.84
N ASN A 108 -8.00 -19.70 15.73
CA ASN A 108 -6.77 -19.51 14.99
C ASN A 108 -7.07 -19.55 13.48
N LYS A 109 -6.82 -18.44 12.78
CA LYS A 109 -7.08 -18.33 11.33
C LYS A 109 -5.99 -18.97 10.46
N LYS A 110 -4.79 -19.16 11.01
CA LYS A 110 -3.64 -19.71 10.29
C LYS A 110 -2.91 -20.70 11.20
N PRO A 111 -3.41 -21.94 11.34
CA PRO A 111 -2.71 -22.98 12.07
C PRO A 111 -1.36 -23.24 11.39
N PHE A 112 -0.27 -23.16 12.16
CA PHE A 112 1.02 -23.61 11.67
C PHE A 112 1.05 -25.13 11.75
N GLU A 113 1.35 -25.79 10.64
CA GLU A 113 1.59 -27.22 10.64
C GLU A 113 2.80 -27.55 11.53
N GLU A 114 2.79 -28.74 12.11
CA GLU A 114 3.97 -29.24 12.80
C GLU A 114 5.06 -29.47 11.76
N THR A 115 6.07 -28.61 11.75
CA THR A 115 7.25 -28.83 10.92
C THR A 115 8.00 -30.04 11.49
N THR A 116 7.72 -31.22 10.92
CA THR A 116 8.49 -32.45 11.12
C THR A 116 9.89 -32.37 10.51
N THR A 117 10.33 -31.17 10.12
CA THR A 117 11.63 -30.96 9.51
C THR A 117 12.70 -31.24 10.54
N ASN A 118 13.46 -32.31 10.30
CA ASN A 118 14.65 -32.65 11.04
C ASN A 118 15.60 -31.43 11.04
N ILE A 119 16.33 -31.20 12.14
CA ILE A 119 17.30 -30.10 12.30
C ILE A 119 18.22 -29.96 11.07
N HIS A 120 18.57 -31.09 10.43
CA HIS A 120 19.36 -31.10 9.20
C HIS A 120 18.63 -30.51 7.97
N GLN A 121 17.34 -30.73 7.83
CA GLN A 121 16.52 -30.14 6.75
C GLN A 121 16.34 -28.64 6.98
N LEU A 122 16.19 -28.22 8.24
CA LEU A 122 16.11 -26.80 8.59
C LEU A 122 17.43 -26.07 8.28
N ALA A 123 18.57 -26.67 8.64
CA ALA A 123 19.88 -26.12 8.32
C ALA A 123 20.12 -26.02 6.80
N HIS A 124 19.67 -27.03 6.04
CA HIS A 124 19.74 -26.98 4.57
C HIS A 124 18.87 -25.87 3.98
N ASN A 125 17.65 -25.69 4.48
CA ASN A 125 16.76 -24.62 4.04
C ASN A 125 17.29 -23.22 4.41
N MET A 126 17.92 -23.08 5.58
CA MET A 126 18.60 -21.84 5.97
C MET A 126 19.74 -21.52 5.00
N LYS A 127 20.57 -22.51 4.65
CA LYS A 127 21.65 -22.33 3.68
C LYS A 127 21.12 -21.91 2.29
N ILE A 128 20.04 -22.54 1.80
CA ILE A 128 19.41 -22.14 0.53
C ILE A 128 18.89 -20.69 0.62
N MET A 129 18.35 -20.30 1.77
CA MET A 129 17.83 -18.96 1.97
C MET A 129 18.95 -17.91 1.99
N GLU A 130 20.07 -18.21 2.65
CA GLU A 130 21.28 -17.37 2.64
C GLU A 130 21.81 -17.19 1.21
N GLU A 131 21.95 -18.28 0.44
CA GLU A 131 22.41 -18.20 -0.95
C GLU A 131 21.45 -17.40 -1.87
N LYS A 132 20.15 -17.44 -1.59
CA LYS A 132 19.18 -16.59 -2.31
C LYS A 132 19.29 -15.13 -1.88
N MET A 133 19.53 -14.88 -0.60
CA MET A 133 19.69 -13.53 -0.06
C MET A 133 20.90 -12.85 -0.67
N THR A 134 22.05 -13.53 -0.75
CA THR A 134 23.25 -12.97 -1.37
C THR A 134 23.04 -12.63 -2.85
N LYS A 135 22.36 -13.50 -3.61
CA LYS A 135 22.00 -13.22 -5.02
C LYS A 135 21.09 -12.00 -5.14
N ILE A 136 20.10 -11.88 -4.26
CA ILE A 136 19.20 -10.71 -4.24
C ILE A 136 19.99 -9.44 -3.92
N GLU A 137 20.90 -9.47 -2.95
CA GLU A 137 21.76 -8.34 -2.61
C GLU A 137 22.67 -7.93 -3.78
N GLU A 138 23.26 -8.90 -4.47
CA GLU A 138 24.06 -8.64 -5.68
C GLU A 138 23.23 -7.99 -6.80
N THR A 139 22.03 -8.52 -7.08
CA THR A 139 21.14 -7.95 -8.11
C THR A 139 20.66 -6.54 -7.74
N ASN A 140 20.34 -6.30 -6.47
CA ASN A 140 19.97 -4.98 -5.99
C ASN A 140 21.13 -3.99 -6.12
N LYS A 141 22.36 -4.42 -5.83
CA LYS A 141 23.53 -3.57 -6.00
C LYS A 141 23.70 -3.15 -7.47
N ILE A 142 23.65 -4.10 -8.41
CA ILE A 142 23.74 -3.82 -9.85
C ILE A 142 22.63 -2.84 -10.28
N LEU A 143 21.39 -3.11 -9.86
CA LEU A 143 20.25 -2.27 -10.20
C LEU A 143 20.38 -0.84 -9.64
N THR A 144 20.94 -0.69 -8.44
CA THR A 144 21.19 0.64 -7.86
C THR A 144 22.28 1.41 -8.62
N GLU A 145 23.33 0.72 -9.09
CA GLU A 145 24.39 1.32 -9.89
C GLU A 145 23.88 1.76 -11.27
N GLU A 146 23.04 0.95 -11.93
CA GLU A 146 22.40 1.31 -13.20
C GLU A 146 21.47 2.51 -13.05
N ASN A 147 20.64 2.54 -12.00
CA ASN A 147 19.77 3.68 -11.72
C ASN A 147 20.56 4.96 -11.47
N GLN A 148 21.72 4.90 -10.81
CA GLN A 148 22.58 6.05 -10.64
C GLN A 148 23.18 6.55 -11.97
N LYS A 149 23.58 5.63 -12.86
CA LYS A 149 24.08 6.00 -14.20
C LYS A 149 22.99 6.69 -15.02
N LEU A 150 21.79 6.12 -15.06
CA LEU A 150 20.65 6.70 -15.78
C LEU A 150 20.28 8.09 -15.23
N ARG A 151 20.31 8.28 -13.91
CA ARG A 151 20.07 9.60 -13.30
C ARG A 151 21.08 10.65 -13.74
N LYS A 152 22.36 10.30 -13.80
CA LYS A 152 23.42 11.20 -14.29
C LYS A 152 23.26 11.53 -15.77
N GLU A 153 22.86 10.56 -16.58
CA GLU A 153 22.62 10.77 -18.02
C GLU A 153 21.42 11.71 -18.25
N ILE A 154 20.33 11.53 -17.51
CA ILE A 154 19.17 12.44 -17.55
C ILE A 154 19.58 13.86 -17.15
N GLU A 155 20.40 14.01 -16.11
CA GLU A 155 20.88 15.32 -15.65
C GLU A 155 21.75 16.01 -16.71
N LEU A 156 22.65 15.25 -17.35
CA LEU A 156 23.47 15.76 -18.45
C LEU A 156 22.61 16.19 -19.65
N LEU A 157 21.63 15.36 -20.04
CA LEU A 157 20.72 15.69 -21.14
C LEU A 157 19.92 16.96 -20.84
N LYS A 158 19.41 17.11 -19.61
CA LYS A 158 18.71 18.34 -19.18
C LYS A 158 19.60 19.57 -19.30
N ALA A 159 20.81 19.52 -18.77
CA ALA A 159 21.76 20.64 -18.89
C ALA A 159 22.09 20.96 -20.35
N THR A 160 22.20 19.95 -21.21
CA THR A 160 22.47 20.14 -22.64
C THR A 160 21.28 20.79 -23.36
N MET A 161 20.05 20.44 -22.96
CA MET A 161 18.84 21.08 -23.48
C MET A 161 18.73 22.54 -23.04
N GLU A 162 18.94 22.83 -21.75
CA GLU A 162 18.89 24.20 -21.22
C GLU A 162 19.89 25.12 -21.94
N ASN A 163 21.15 24.66 -22.11
CA ASN A 163 22.19 25.48 -22.74
C ASN A 163 21.99 25.72 -24.25
N ASN A 164 21.31 24.83 -24.98
CA ASN A 164 21.13 24.96 -26.43
C ASN A 164 19.78 25.58 -26.81
N VAL A 165 18.73 25.33 -26.03
CA VAL A 165 17.36 25.73 -26.39
C VAL A 165 17.07 27.16 -25.93
N GLU A 166 17.49 27.56 -24.73
CA GLU A 166 17.24 28.92 -24.23
C GLU A 166 17.82 30.06 -25.09
N PRO A 167 19.09 30.02 -25.55
CA PRO A 167 19.62 31.11 -26.37
C PRO A 167 18.91 31.20 -27.72
N THR A 168 18.55 30.07 -28.34
CA THR A 168 17.81 30.07 -29.62
C THR A 168 16.39 30.58 -29.47
N LEU A 169 15.72 30.31 -28.33
CA LEU A 169 14.40 30.87 -28.01
C LEU A 169 14.46 32.38 -27.80
N CYS A 170 15.47 32.89 -27.09
CA CYS A 170 15.69 34.33 -26.92
C CYS A 170 15.92 35.04 -28.27
N ASP A 171 16.77 34.47 -29.13
CA ASP A 171 17.03 35.05 -30.45
C ASP A 171 15.76 35.08 -31.33
N LEU A 172 14.96 34.01 -31.29
CA LEU A 172 13.67 33.96 -31.97
C LEU A 172 12.69 34.99 -31.41
N HIS A 173 12.66 35.19 -30.09
CA HIS A 173 11.78 36.18 -29.44
C HIS A 173 12.16 37.61 -29.84
N CYS A 174 13.45 37.95 -29.81
CA CYS A 174 13.94 39.26 -30.25
C CYS A 174 13.62 39.52 -31.74
N ASN A 175 13.76 38.50 -32.59
CA ASN A 175 13.41 38.61 -34.00
C ASN A 175 11.89 38.81 -34.19
N LEU A 176 11.06 38.09 -33.44
CA LEU A 176 9.61 38.24 -33.47
C LEU A 176 9.20 39.66 -33.07
N ASP A 177 9.72 40.18 -31.97
CA ASP A 177 9.45 41.55 -31.52
C ASP A 177 9.85 42.60 -32.56
N ALA A 178 11.02 42.43 -33.19
CA ALA A 178 11.48 43.30 -34.26
C ALA A 178 10.53 43.28 -35.48
N THR A 179 9.99 42.11 -35.84
CA THR A 179 9.00 42.00 -36.93
C THR A 179 7.66 42.63 -36.56
N GLN A 180 7.16 42.42 -35.34
CA GLN A 180 5.92 43.06 -34.86
C GLN A 180 6.02 44.58 -34.86
N TYR A 181 7.19 45.12 -34.48
CA TYR A 181 7.45 46.56 -34.53
C TYR A 181 7.38 47.10 -35.97
N LYS A 182 8.00 46.41 -36.93
CA LYS A 182 7.95 46.79 -38.36
C LYS A 182 6.52 46.77 -38.90
N ILE A 183 5.74 45.74 -38.58
CA ILE A 183 4.32 45.64 -38.95
C ILE A 183 3.52 46.82 -38.40
N SER A 184 3.71 47.12 -37.10
CA SER A 184 3.02 48.25 -36.45
C SER A 184 3.36 49.59 -37.10
N ARG A 185 4.61 49.78 -37.54
CA ARG A 185 5.04 50.98 -38.27
C ARG A 185 4.38 51.08 -39.64
N LEU A 186 4.34 49.97 -40.40
CA LEU A 186 3.70 49.89 -41.71
C LEU A 186 2.19 50.18 -41.63
N GLN A 187 1.52 49.63 -40.63
CA GLN A 187 0.09 49.87 -40.41
C GLN A 187 -0.19 51.36 -40.18
N ARG A 188 0.60 52.03 -39.32
CA ARG A 188 0.47 53.48 -39.09
C ARG A 188 0.69 54.30 -40.37
N THR A 189 1.69 53.93 -41.18
CA THR A 189 1.93 54.64 -42.45
C THR A 189 0.81 54.38 -43.46
N SER A 190 0.27 53.16 -43.52
CA SER A 190 -0.88 52.84 -44.37
C SER A 190 -2.11 53.62 -43.97
N SER A 191 -2.42 53.71 -42.67
CA SER A 191 -3.56 54.50 -42.17
C SER A 191 -3.45 55.97 -42.56
N LYS A 192 -2.27 56.58 -42.43
CA LYS A 192 -2.03 57.97 -42.83
C LYS A 192 -2.20 58.21 -44.33
N LEU A 193 -1.70 57.28 -45.15
CA LEU A 193 -1.87 57.38 -46.61
C LEU A 193 -3.34 57.24 -47.01
N ILE A 194 -4.07 56.33 -46.36
CA ILE A 194 -5.52 56.18 -46.56
C ILE A 194 -6.22 57.50 -46.18
N GLU A 195 -5.93 58.08 -45.02
CA GLU A 195 -6.48 59.38 -44.61
C GLU A 195 -6.25 60.47 -45.67
N GLN A 196 -5.01 60.60 -46.18
CA GLN A 196 -4.67 61.58 -47.22
C GLN A 196 -5.41 61.37 -48.55
N ILE A 197 -5.66 60.12 -48.96
CA ILE A 197 -6.36 59.83 -50.22
C ILE A 197 -7.85 60.20 -50.12
N PHE A 198 -8.44 60.12 -48.92
CA PHE A 198 -9.88 60.34 -48.70
C PHE A 198 -10.22 61.70 -48.07
N GLU A 199 -9.26 62.63 -47.95
CA GLU A 199 -9.49 63.99 -47.42
C GLU A 199 -10.51 64.80 -48.25
N ASP A 200 -10.72 64.48 -49.53
CA ASP A 200 -11.62 65.22 -50.44
C ASP A 200 -13.05 64.65 -50.57
N GLU A 201 -13.39 63.51 -49.94
CA GLU A 201 -14.74 62.92 -49.97
C GLU A 201 -15.27 62.52 -48.58
N PRO A 202 -16.03 63.38 -47.88
CA PRO A 202 -16.49 63.13 -46.51
C PRO A 202 -17.51 61.98 -46.35
N SER A 203 -18.04 61.43 -47.45
CA SER A 203 -19.07 60.36 -47.43
C SER A 203 -18.52 58.94 -47.42
N LYS A 204 -17.20 58.72 -47.56
CA LYS A 204 -16.57 57.38 -47.59
C LYS A 204 -15.72 57.02 -46.36
N ILE A 205 -15.65 57.91 -45.36
CA ILE A 205 -14.83 57.75 -44.14
C ILE A 205 -15.27 56.56 -43.24
N SER A 206 -16.45 55.98 -43.50
CA SER A 206 -17.00 54.84 -42.74
C SER A 206 -16.18 53.55 -42.80
N LEU A 207 -15.27 53.36 -43.75
CA LEU A 207 -14.47 52.12 -43.85
C LEU A 207 -13.28 52.07 -42.87
N ASN A 208 -12.86 53.21 -42.30
CA ASN A 208 -11.62 53.27 -41.52
C ASN A 208 -11.75 52.73 -40.09
N ASN A 209 -12.98 52.60 -39.57
CA ASN A 209 -13.20 52.07 -38.22
C ASN A 209 -13.09 50.54 -38.16
N ASP A 210 -13.42 49.81 -39.21
CA ASP A 210 -13.45 48.34 -39.15
C ASP A 210 -12.05 47.71 -39.21
N MET A 211 -11.06 48.35 -39.82
CA MET A 211 -9.67 47.85 -39.80
C MET A 211 -8.92 48.14 -38.50
N LEU A 212 -9.33 49.13 -37.71
CA LEU A 212 -8.66 49.47 -36.44
C LEU A 212 -8.97 48.46 -35.33
N TYR A 213 -10.09 47.73 -35.43
CA TYR A 213 -10.51 46.71 -34.47
C TYR A 213 -10.20 45.26 -34.88
N GLY A 214 -9.61 45.03 -36.05
CA GLY A 214 -9.29 43.66 -36.52
C GLY A 214 -8.12 42.98 -35.80
N ILE A 215 -7.19 43.76 -35.22
CA ILE A 215 -5.95 43.21 -34.63
C ILE A 215 -6.11 42.79 -33.15
N PRO A 216 -6.90 43.47 -32.29
CA PRO A 216 -7.12 43.00 -30.92
C PRO A 216 -7.87 41.66 -30.81
N TYR A 217 -8.70 41.31 -31.80
CA TYR A 217 -9.47 40.06 -31.79
C TYR A 217 -8.60 38.82 -32.05
N ALA A 218 -7.55 38.93 -32.87
CA ALA A 218 -6.63 37.83 -33.13
C ALA A 218 -5.76 37.48 -31.89
N LYS A 219 -5.44 38.46 -31.03
CA LYS A 219 -4.70 38.22 -29.79
C LYS A 219 -5.51 37.50 -28.69
N ARG A 220 -6.85 37.52 -28.77
CA ARG A 220 -7.72 36.75 -27.87
C ARG A 220 -7.79 35.29 -28.28
N LEU A 221 -7.91 35.02 -29.57
CA LEU A 221 -7.99 33.65 -30.10
C LEU A 221 -6.69 32.84 -29.92
N LEU A 222 -5.54 33.49 -29.75
CA LEU A 222 -4.25 32.83 -29.52
C LEU A 222 -3.91 32.60 -28.03
N LYS A 223 -4.74 33.06 -27.09
CA LYS A 223 -4.49 32.89 -25.65
C LYS A 223 -5.31 31.78 -24.98
N ASP A 224 -6.31 31.23 -25.68
CA ASP A 224 -7.26 30.30 -25.07
C ASP A 224 -6.95 28.80 -25.35
N GLU A 225 -5.78 28.45 -25.89
CA GLU A 225 -5.39 27.04 -26.12
C GLU A 225 -4.36 26.46 -25.12
N THR A 226 -4.02 27.15 -24.03
CA THR A 226 -3.17 26.55 -22.97
C THR A 226 -3.93 26.20 -21.68
N ASP A 227 -5.26 26.19 -21.71
CA ASP A 227 -6.07 25.62 -20.61
C ASP A 227 -6.52 24.20 -20.96
N TYR A 228 -5.57 23.36 -21.39
CA TYR A 228 -5.74 21.91 -21.27
C TYR A 228 -5.51 21.57 -19.80
N GLY A 229 -6.61 21.27 -19.13
CA GLY A 229 -6.68 21.09 -17.69
C GLY A 229 -5.69 20.04 -17.17
N ASP A 230 -4.88 20.48 -16.21
CA ASP A 230 -4.50 19.64 -15.08
C ASP A 230 -5.74 19.49 -14.19
N SER A 231 -6.66 18.62 -14.60
CA SER A 231 -7.57 17.95 -13.66
C SER A 231 -7.29 16.46 -13.70
N ASP A 232 -6.84 15.96 -12.56
CA ASP A 232 -7.04 14.61 -12.07
C ASP A 232 -6.15 13.52 -12.69
N ASN A 233 -4.98 13.32 -12.04
CA ASN A 233 -4.47 11.98 -11.82
C ASN A 233 -4.12 11.79 -10.33
N GLU A 234 -5.19 11.47 -9.61
CA GLU A 234 -5.28 10.40 -8.62
C GLU A 234 -4.11 10.23 -7.62
N THR A 235 -4.30 10.88 -6.48
CA THR A 235 -4.10 10.26 -5.17
C THR A 235 -4.85 8.91 -5.10
N LEU A 236 -4.18 7.82 -5.45
CA LEU A 236 -4.57 6.45 -5.07
C LEU A 236 -3.51 5.83 -4.17
N ASP A 237 -3.28 6.49 -3.04
CA ASP A 237 -2.70 5.89 -1.85
C ASP A 237 -3.77 5.89 -0.76
N ARG A 238 -4.59 4.83 -0.74
CA ARG A 238 -4.99 4.04 0.45
C ARG A 238 -6.29 3.25 0.25
N GLU A 239 -6.17 1.98 0.63
CA GLU A 239 -7.23 1.09 1.14
C GLU A 239 -8.21 0.42 0.15
N LYS A 240 -7.89 -0.82 -0.24
CA LYS A 240 -8.63 -2.04 0.16
C LYS A 240 -8.10 -3.28 -0.58
N ILE A 241 -7.16 -3.98 0.05
CA ILE A 241 -7.00 -5.43 -0.19
C ILE A 241 -7.84 -6.12 0.89
N THR A 242 -9.07 -6.46 0.55
CA THR A 242 -9.84 -7.53 1.20
C THR A 242 -10.99 -7.91 0.28
N GLN A 243 -11.16 -9.23 0.06
CA GLN A 243 -12.19 -9.91 -0.75
C GLN A 243 -11.88 -9.82 -2.26
N ASP A 244 -11.44 -10.86 -2.97
CA ASP A 244 -11.90 -12.25 -2.98
C ASP A 244 -10.77 -13.24 -3.31
N ASN A 245 -10.64 -14.29 -2.49
CA ASN A 245 -10.27 -15.62 -2.95
C ASN A 245 -11.27 -16.56 -2.28
N ALA A 246 -12.47 -16.57 -2.86
CA ALA A 246 -13.48 -17.61 -2.72
C ALA A 246 -13.87 -18.02 -4.14
N ASN A 247 -13.13 -19.00 -4.67
CA ASN A 247 -13.57 -20.07 -5.55
C ASN A 247 -12.52 -21.18 -5.48
#